data_AF-A0A383AJY2-F1
#
_entry.id   AF-A0A383AJY2-F1
#
_cell.length_a   1.000
_cell.length_b   1.000
_cell.length_c   1.000
_cell.angle_alpha   90.00
_cell.angle_beta   90.00
_cell.angle_gamma   90.00
#
_symmetry.space_group_name_H-M   'P 1'
#
loop_
_entity.id
_entity.type
_entity.pdbx_description
1 polymer ?
#
loop_
_entity_poly.entity_id
_entity_poly.type
_entity_poly.pdbx_seq_one_letter_code
_entity_poly.pdbx_strand_id
1 'polypeptide(L)'
;MEVKHYSNSFIIVKSQETILFCDPWVGTANYGGWLSYPLVSLKGDPIDFKECTAIYISHLHEDHFCPRILENHFNKNIPIYIKKFTDRRLYKKLIHLGHKNVLELEDWSSKKISEEMEITIIPPDIT
;
A
#
# COMPACT_ATOMS: atom_id res chain seq x y z
N MET A 1 19.54 1.25 0.00
CA MET A 1 18.11 1.61 -0.12
C MET A 1 17.86 2.16 -1.50
N GLU A 2 16.80 1.71 -2.16
CA GLU A 2 16.32 2.21 -3.45
C GLU A 2 14.86 2.66 -3.29
N VAL A 3 14.50 3.78 -3.91
CA VAL A 3 13.12 4.28 -3.93
C VAL A 3 12.73 4.51 -5.39
N LYS A 4 11.61 3.91 -5.81
CA LYS A 4 11.08 4.04 -7.17
C LYS A 4 9.66 4.56 -7.12
N HIS A 5 9.44 5.70 -7.77
CA HIS A 5 8.10 6.22 -8.04
C HIS A 5 7.52 5.52 -9.27
N TYR A 6 6.31 4.95 -9.15
CA TYR A 6 5.61 4.30 -10.26
C TYR A 6 4.53 5.21 -10.84
N SER A 7 3.58 5.65 -10.00
CA SER A 7 2.52 6.56 -10.43
C SER A 7 1.79 7.17 -9.24
N ASN A 8 1.47 8.46 -9.28
CA ASN A 8 0.77 9.16 -8.18
C ASN A 8 1.36 8.80 -6.80
N SER A 9 0.57 8.10 -5.97
CA SER A 9 0.89 7.63 -4.62
C SER A 9 1.67 6.32 -4.60
N PHE A 10 1.71 5.57 -5.71
CA PHE A 10 2.38 4.29 -5.79
C PHE A 10 3.91 4.45 -5.85
N ILE A 11 4.54 4.13 -4.73
CA ILE A 11 6.00 4.13 -4.55
C ILE A 11 6.43 2.75 -4.09
N ILE A 12 7.57 2.28 -4.58
CA ILE A 12 8.26 1.09 -4.06
C ILE A 12 9.51 1.53 -3.32
N VAL A 13 9.67 1.04 -2.09
CA VAL A 13 10.87 1.21 -1.28
C VAL A 13 11.53 -0.15 -1.10
N LYS A 14 12.79 -0.28 -1.54
CA LYS A 14 13.58 -1.50 -1.43
C LYS A 14 14.78 -1.30 -0.52
N SER A 15 14.92 -2.18 0.46
CA SER A 15 16.10 -2.29 1.31
C SER A 15 16.40 -3.76 1.57
N GLN A 16 17.56 -4.23 1.11
CA GLN A 16 17.93 -5.66 1.12
C GLN A 16 16.81 -6.55 0.56
N GLU A 17 16.31 -7.50 1.34
CA GLU A 17 15.22 -8.41 0.97
C GLU A 17 13.82 -7.81 1.19
N THR A 18 13.72 -6.63 1.80
CA THR A 18 12.43 -5.96 2.03
C THR A 18 12.09 -5.05 0.87
N ILE A 19 10.97 -5.35 0.22
CA ILE A 19 10.37 -4.56 -0.85
C ILE A 19 8.96 -4.16 -0.39
N LEU A 20 8.81 -2.89 0.00
CA LEU A 20 7.59 -2.28 0.48
C LEU A 20 6.87 -1.57 -0.66
N PHE A 21 5.63 -1.96 -0.93
CA PHE A 21 4.76 -1.26 -1.87
C PHE A 21 3.87 -0.29 -1.07
N CYS A 22 3.99 1.00 -1.34
CA CYS A 22 3.15 2.04 -0.75
C CYS A 22 2.01 2.38 -1.72
N ASP A 23 0.76 2.29 -1.28
CA ASP A 23 -0.44 2.67 -2.05
C ASP A 23 -0.44 2.12 -3.48
N PRO A 24 -0.48 0.78 -3.68
CA PRO A 24 -0.33 0.15 -4.99
C PRO A 24 -1.58 0.34 -5.87
N TRP A 25 -1.79 1.56 -6.36
CA TRP A 25 -2.85 1.95 -7.28
C TRP A 25 -2.27 2.30 -8.66
N VAL A 26 -2.86 1.70 -9.71
CA VAL A 26 -2.66 2.09 -11.11
C VAL A 26 -4.00 2.03 -11.86
N GLY A 27 -4.14 2.87 -12.86
CA GLY A 27 -5.31 2.97 -13.73
C GLY A 27 -6.26 4.09 -13.32
N THR A 28 -7.57 3.85 -13.45
CA THR A 28 -8.59 4.86 -13.15
C THR A 28 -9.14 4.74 -11.73
N ALA A 29 -9.64 5.85 -11.20
CA ALA A 29 -10.35 5.96 -9.93
C ALA A 29 -11.49 7.00 -10.05
N ASN A 30 -12.35 7.09 -9.02
CA ASN A 30 -13.43 8.06 -8.91
C ASN A 30 -14.36 8.05 -10.13
N TYR A 31 -14.96 6.88 -10.41
CA TYR A 31 -15.83 6.65 -11.57
C TYR A 31 -15.19 7.00 -12.93
N GLY A 32 -13.86 6.92 -13.03
CA GLY A 32 -13.11 7.27 -14.23
C GLY A 32 -12.73 8.75 -14.33
N GLY A 33 -13.07 9.57 -13.33
CA GLY A 33 -12.67 10.98 -13.26
C GLY A 33 -11.19 11.19 -12.99
N TRP A 34 -10.51 10.19 -12.42
CA TRP A 34 -9.06 10.23 -12.16
C TRP A 34 -8.34 9.13 -12.92
N LEU A 35 -7.12 9.44 -13.38
CA LEU A 35 -6.23 8.54 -14.08
C LEU A 35 -4.82 8.67 -13.47
N SER A 36 -4.23 7.55 -13.07
CA SER A 36 -2.87 7.52 -12.55
C SER A 36 -1.85 7.95 -13.62
N TYR A 37 -0.85 8.72 -13.23
CA TYR A 37 0.25 9.17 -14.07
C TYR A 37 1.62 8.96 -13.38
N PRO A 38 2.69 8.55 -14.12
CA PRO A 38 2.67 8.13 -15.53
C PRO A 38 1.72 6.96 -15.80
N LEU A 39 1.33 6.79 -17.06
CA LEU A 39 0.45 5.69 -17.44
C LEU A 39 1.20 4.38 -17.22
N VAL A 40 0.67 3.54 -16.34
CA VAL A 40 1.19 2.20 -16.08
C VAL A 40 0.13 1.17 -16.44
N SER A 41 0.41 0.38 -17.46
CA SER A 41 -0.33 -0.78 -17.89
C SER A 41 0.01 -2.00 -17.03
N LEU A 42 -1.01 -2.64 -16.46
CA LEU A 42 -0.85 -3.96 -15.82
C LEU A 42 -0.38 -5.06 -16.80
N LYS A 43 -0.38 -4.78 -18.11
CA LYS A 43 0.17 -5.63 -19.16
C LYS A 43 1.39 -4.96 -19.79
N GLY A 44 2.58 -5.53 -19.56
CA GLY A 44 3.80 -5.12 -20.24
C GLY A 44 4.65 -4.07 -19.51
N ASP A 45 4.13 -3.40 -18.47
CA ASP A 45 4.97 -2.56 -17.60
C ASP A 45 5.60 -3.37 -16.46
N PRO A 46 6.77 -2.93 -15.93
CA PRO A 46 7.67 -3.76 -15.12
C PRO A 46 7.27 -3.84 -13.64
N ILE A 47 5.99 -3.75 -13.28
CA ILE A 47 5.60 -4.00 -11.88
C ILE A 47 5.57 -5.51 -11.64
N ASP A 48 6.64 -6.04 -11.07
CA ASP A 48 6.62 -7.40 -10.56
C ASP A 48 6.02 -7.44 -9.15
N PHE A 49 4.70 -7.61 -9.11
CA PHE A 49 3.95 -7.74 -7.86
C PHE A 49 4.41 -8.93 -7.00
N LYS A 50 5.10 -9.93 -7.57
CA LYS A 50 5.57 -11.11 -6.83
C LYS A 50 6.75 -10.82 -5.93
N GLU A 51 7.53 -9.77 -6.21
CA GLU A 51 8.65 -9.37 -5.37
C GLU A 51 8.19 -8.61 -4.11
N CYS A 52 6.93 -8.19 -4.05
CA CYS A 52 6.40 -7.46 -2.91
C CYS A 52 6.46 -8.31 -1.63
N THR A 53 7.10 -7.75 -0.61
CA THR A 53 7.25 -8.41 0.71
C THR A 53 6.34 -7.82 1.78
N ALA A 54 5.93 -6.56 1.60
CA ALA A 54 5.07 -5.83 2.52
C ALA A 54 4.32 -4.74 1.76
N ILE A 55 3.14 -4.37 2.26
CA ILE A 55 2.32 -3.29 1.70
C ILE A 55 2.05 -2.26 2.79
N TYR A 56 2.13 -0.98 2.43
CA TYR A 56 1.60 0.12 3.22
C TYR A 56 0.41 0.73 2.47
N ILE A 57 -0.70 0.95 3.18
CA ILE A 57 -1.86 1.67 2.64
C ILE A 57 -2.15 2.87 3.54
N SER A 58 -2.04 4.06 2.98
CA SER A 58 -2.18 5.31 3.71
C SER A 58 -3.62 5.55 4.17
N HIS A 59 -4.60 5.44 3.27
CA HIS A 59 -6.01 5.66 3.56
C HIS A 59 -6.94 5.04 2.50
N LEU A 60 -8.25 5.26 2.65
CA LEU A 60 -9.29 4.49 1.96
C LEU A 60 -9.73 5.07 0.60
N HIS A 61 -9.18 6.20 0.15
CA HIS A 61 -9.55 6.74 -1.17
C HIS A 61 -9.08 5.84 -2.31
N GLU A 62 -9.82 5.84 -3.42
CA GLU A 62 -9.63 4.89 -4.53
C GLU A 62 -8.29 5.05 -5.27
N ASP A 63 -7.68 6.23 -5.17
CA ASP A 63 -6.34 6.56 -5.68
C ASP A 63 -5.19 6.12 -4.74
N HIS A 64 -5.52 5.42 -3.66
CA HIS A 64 -4.55 4.83 -2.71
C HIS A 64 -4.88 3.37 -2.41
N PHE A 65 -6.16 3.10 -2.10
CA PHE A 65 -6.73 1.78 -1.86
C PHE A 65 -7.37 1.23 -3.13
N CYS A 66 -6.69 0.28 -3.79
CA CYS A 66 -7.17 -0.35 -5.02
C CYS A 66 -7.57 -1.83 -4.78
N PRO A 67 -8.85 -2.15 -4.51
CA PRO A 67 -9.32 -3.53 -4.31
C PRO A 67 -8.91 -4.47 -5.42
N ARG A 68 -9.04 -4.05 -6.68
CA ARG A 68 -8.69 -4.87 -7.85
C ARG A 68 -7.24 -5.34 -7.79
N ILE A 69 -6.31 -4.46 -7.40
CA ILE A 69 -4.89 -4.85 -7.34
C ILE A 69 -4.63 -5.73 -6.12
N LEU A 70 -5.20 -5.36 -4.97
CA LEU A 70 -5.11 -6.10 -3.71
C LEU A 70 -5.66 -7.53 -3.81
N GLU A 71 -6.75 -7.71 -4.57
CA GLU A 71 -7.38 -9.00 -4.81
C GLU A 71 -6.56 -9.91 -5.71
N ASN A 72 -6.05 -9.37 -6.82
CA ASN A 72 -5.52 -10.16 -7.93
C ASN A 72 -4.01 -10.37 -7.91
N HIS A 73 -3.25 -9.51 -7.22
CA HIS A 73 -1.79 -9.50 -7.36
C HIS A 73 -1.00 -9.86 -6.11
N PHE A 74 -1.62 -9.88 -4.92
CA PHE A 74 -0.88 -10.11 -3.67
C PHE A 74 -1.36 -11.34 -2.89
N ASN A 75 -0.40 -12.00 -2.24
CA ASN A 75 -0.66 -13.08 -1.30
C ASN A 75 -1.48 -12.57 -0.10
N LYS A 76 -2.51 -13.31 0.32
CA LYS A 76 -3.37 -12.92 1.44
C LYS A 76 -2.69 -12.91 2.81
N ASN A 77 -1.52 -13.52 2.93
CA ASN A 77 -0.70 -13.49 4.15
C ASN A 77 0.37 -12.39 4.15
N ILE A 78 0.53 -11.63 3.05
CA ILE A 78 1.48 -10.52 3.00
C ILE A 78 1.15 -9.51 4.10
N PRO A 79 2.14 -9.04 4.89
CA PRO A 79 1.88 -8.02 5.90
C PRO A 79 1.43 -6.71 5.24
N ILE A 80 0.28 -6.21 5.68
CA ILE A 80 -0.25 -4.90 5.27
C ILE A 80 -0.27 -3.99 6.48
N TYR A 81 0.46 -2.88 6.41
CA TYR A 81 0.54 -1.86 7.44
C TYR A 81 -0.43 -0.73 7.12
N ILE A 82 -1.25 -0.34 8.09
CA ILE A 82 -2.20 0.77 7.96
C ILE A 82 -2.24 1.59 9.26
N LYS A 83 -2.70 2.84 9.16
CA LYS A 83 -3.08 3.61 10.35
C LYS A 83 -4.24 2.93 11.06
N LYS A 84 -4.21 2.92 12.40
CA LYS A 84 -5.36 2.59 13.23
C LYS A 84 -6.37 3.74 13.19
N PHE A 85 -7.23 3.71 12.18
CA PHE A 85 -8.35 4.65 12.07
C PHE A 85 -9.43 4.32 13.12
N THR A 86 -10.04 5.35 13.68
CA THR A 86 -11.12 5.20 14.68
C THR A 86 -12.31 4.39 14.15
N ASP A 87 -12.69 4.60 12.88
CA ASP A 87 -13.81 3.90 12.25
C ASP A 87 -13.48 2.47 11.75
N ARG A 88 -12.18 2.14 11.67
CA ARG A 88 -11.61 0.88 11.18
C ARG A 88 -12.16 0.44 9.80
N ARG A 89 -12.64 1.35 8.96
CA ARG A 89 -13.23 1.03 7.64
C ARG A 89 -12.20 0.41 6.70
N LEU A 90 -10.99 0.96 6.67
CA LEU A 90 -9.89 0.42 5.85
C LEU A 90 -9.54 -1.01 6.27
N TYR A 91 -9.34 -1.24 7.58
CA TYR A 91 -9.09 -2.58 8.13
C TYR A 91 -10.19 -3.57 7.71
N LYS A 92 -11.46 -3.23 7.96
CA LYS A 92 -12.59 -4.11 7.63
C LYS A 92 -12.66 -4.45 6.15
N LYS A 93 -12.37 -3.48 5.26
CA LYS A 93 -12.31 -3.73 3.81
C LYS A 93 -11.17 -4.68 3.45
N LEU A 94 -9.97 -4.51 4.00
CA LEU A 94 -8.84 -5.42 3.75
C LEU A 94 -9.13 -6.86 4.20
N ILE A 95 -9.77 -7.03 5.37
CA ILE A 95 -10.23 -8.34 5.84
C ILE A 95 -11.29 -8.92 4.90
N HIS A 96 -12.24 -8.12 4.43
CA HIS A 96 -13.25 -8.54 3.47
C HIS A 96 -12.65 -8.99 2.13
N LEU A 97 -11.55 -8.37 1.70
CA LEU A 97 -10.74 -8.80 0.54
C LEU A 97 -9.92 -10.07 0.78
N GLY A 98 -10.02 -10.66 1.97
CA GLY A 98 -9.38 -11.92 2.36
C GLY A 98 -7.96 -11.78 2.91
N HIS A 99 -7.42 -10.57 3.08
CA HIS A 99 -6.10 -10.40 3.70
C HIS A 99 -6.15 -10.77 5.19
N LYS A 100 -5.20 -11.60 5.61
CA LYS A 100 -5.15 -12.19 6.96
C LYS A 100 -4.18 -11.49 7.89
N ASN A 101 -3.21 -10.76 7.33
CA ASN A 101 -2.11 -10.13 8.06
C ASN A 101 -2.17 -8.60 7.91
N VAL A 102 -3.20 -7.98 8.51
CA VAL A 102 -3.40 -6.52 8.49
C VAL A 102 -3.03 -5.96 9.87
N LEU A 103 -2.03 -5.08 9.90
CA LEU A 103 -1.44 -4.50 11.10
C LEU A 103 -1.85 -3.02 11.20
N GLU A 104 -2.70 -2.71 12.18
CA GLU A 104 -3.09 -1.34 12.52
C GLU A 104 -2.04 -0.74 13.46
N LEU A 105 -1.39 0.36 13.04
CA LEU A 105 -0.39 1.07 13.83
C LEU A 105 -0.99 2.35 14.43
N GLU A 106 -0.67 2.61 15.70
CA GLU A 106 -0.99 3.85 16.38
C GLU A 106 -0.12 5.00 15.86
N ASP A 107 -0.56 6.24 16.08
CA ASP A 107 0.22 7.42 15.74
C ASP A 107 1.55 7.44 16.48
N TRP A 108 2.62 7.79 15.76
CA TRP A 108 4.00 7.85 16.26
C TRP A 108 4.54 6.51 16.77
N SER A 109 3.84 5.40 16.51
CA SER A 109 4.31 4.07 16.84
C SER A 109 5.13 3.48 15.69
N SER A 110 6.37 3.15 16.02
CA SER A 110 7.29 2.42 15.17
C SER A 110 6.99 0.91 15.14
N LYS A 111 7.14 0.29 13.97
CA LYS A 111 7.02 -1.16 13.77
C LYS A 111 8.12 -1.66 12.84
N LYS A 112 8.99 -2.55 13.33
CA LYS A 112 9.95 -3.25 12.48
C LYS A 112 9.23 -4.09 11.42
N ILE A 113 9.60 -3.87 10.16
CA ILE A 113 9.24 -4.70 8.99
C ILE A 113 10.31 -5.77 8.79
N SER A 114 11.58 -5.39 8.94
CA SER A 114 12.77 -6.26 8.89
C SER A 114 13.87 -5.69 9.78
N GLU A 115 15.07 -6.27 9.76
CA GLU A 115 16.21 -5.73 10.52
C GLU A 115 16.67 -4.34 10.02
N GLU A 116 16.36 -3.99 8.77
CA GLU A 116 16.83 -2.77 8.10
C GLU A 116 15.71 -1.79 7.76
N MET A 117 14.46 -2.14 8.10
CA MET A 117 13.30 -1.33 7.78
C MET A 117 12.32 -1.31 8.94
N GLU A 118 11.98 -0.09 9.36
CA GLU A 118 10.93 0.21 10.31
C GLU A 118 9.95 1.18 9.67
N ILE A 119 8.66 1.04 10.01
CA ILE A 119 7.60 1.96 9.59
C ILE A 119 7.00 2.66 10.80
N THR A 120 6.80 3.96 10.68
CA THR A 120 6.17 4.82 11.68
C THR A 120 5.08 5.63 11.01
N ILE A 121 3.89 5.67 11.60
CA ILE A 121 2.78 6.47 11.07
C ILE A 121 2.82 7.85 11.70
N ILE A 122 3.02 8.85 10.85
CA ILE A 122 2.95 10.26 11.21
C ILE A 122 1.56 10.75 10.80
N PRO A 123 0.69 11.15 11.75
CA PRO A 123 -0.61 11.72 11.40
C PRO A 123 -0.41 13.03 10.63
N PRO A 124 -1.25 13.35 9.64
CA PRO A 124 -1.20 14.66 8.99
C PRO A 124 -1.46 15.74 10.03
N ASP A 125 -0.69 16.83 9.97
CA ASP A 125 -0.83 17.95 10.90
C ASP A 125 -2.28 18.44 10.92
N ILE A 126 -2.90 18.35 12.10
CA ILE A 126 -4.21 18.94 12.39
C ILE A 126 -3.91 20.34 12.92
N THR A 127 -3.46 21.26 12.06
CA THR A 127 -3.43 22.69 12.39
C THR A 127 -4.84 23.26 12.40
#